data_AF-A0A251UUJ1-F1
#
_entry.id   AF-A0A251UUJ1-F1
#
_cell.length_a   1.000
_cell.length_b   1.000
_cell.length_c   1.000
_cell.angle_alpha   90.00
_cell.angle_beta   90.00
_cell.angle_gamma   90.00
#
_symmetry.space_group_name_H-M   'P 1'
#
loop_
_entity.id
_entity.type
_entity.pdbx_description
1 polymer ?
#
loop_
_entity_poly.entity_id
_entity_poly.type
_entity_poly.pdbx_seq_one_letter_code
_entity_poly.pdbx_strand_id
1 'polypeptide(L)' 'MKGGEGGDGALEWKFSQVFGERTAGEEVQEVDIISAIEFDKSGDYLATGDRGGRVVLFERTDKREVSYLIR' A
#
# COMPACT_ATOMS: atom_id res chain seq x y z
N MET A 1 -5.05 6.06 -11.70
CA MET A 1 -6.37 5.39 -11.72
C MET A 1 -7.43 6.48 -11.85
N LYS A 2 -8.29 6.43 -12.87
CA LYS A 2 -9.34 7.43 -13.08
C LYS A 2 -10.62 6.90 -12.43
N GLY A 3 -11.03 7.48 -11.30
CA GLY A 3 -12.32 7.20 -10.66
C GLY A 3 -13.46 7.78 -11.50
N GLY A 4 -14.57 7.05 -11.58
CA GLY A 4 -15.71 7.32 -12.47
C GLY A 4 -16.42 8.66 -12.25
N GLU A 5 -17.22 9.04 -13.25
CA GLU A 5 -18.00 10.27 -13.30
C GLU A 5 -19.15 10.28 -12.28
N GLY A 6 -19.22 11.37 -11.51
CA GLY A 6 -20.32 11.70 -10.59
C GLY A 6 -20.15 13.15 -10.11
N GLY A 7 -21.22 13.94 -10.16
CA GLY A 7 -21.20 15.41 -10.04
C GLY A 7 -20.62 16.00 -8.76
N ASP A 8 -20.29 17.30 -8.87
CA ASP A 8 -19.79 18.25 -7.86
C ASP A 8 -19.05 17.65 -6.64
N GLY A 9 -17.72 17.62 -6.73
CA GLY A 9 -16.83 17.22 -5.62
C GLY A 9 -16.08 15.89 -5.80
N ALA A 10 -15.80 15.44 -7.03
CA ALA A 10 -15.00 14.24 -7.26
C ALA A 10 -13.61 14.36 -6.61
N LEU A 11 -13.23 13.35 -5.82
CA LEU A 11 -11.91 13.26 -5.19
C LEU A 11 -10.81 13.18 -6.27
N GLU A 12 -9.82 14.06 -6.18
CA GLU A 12 -8.63 14.02 -7.03
C GLU A 12 -7.63 12.97 -6.49
N TRP A 13 -7.82 11.72 -6.89
CA TRP A 13 -6.91 10.63 -6.52
C TRP A 13 -5.55 10.76 -7.22
N LYS A 14 -4.47 10.75 -6.42
CA LYS A 14 -3.09 10.76 -6.90
C LYS A 14 -2.41 9.44 -6.56
N PHE A 15 -1.60 8.94 -7.50
CA PHE A 15 -0.71 7.81 -7.21
C PHE A 15 0.39 8.29 -6.26
N SER A 16 0.63 7.53 -5.18
CA SER A 16 1.60 7.92 -4.15
C SER A 16 2.70 6.89 -4.00
N GLN A 17 2.37 5.63 -3.75
CA GLN A 17 3.34 4.58 -3.41
C GLN A 17 2.94 3.24 -4.03
N VAL A 18 3.96 2.40 -4.26
CA VAL A 18 3.81 0.98 -4.64
C VAL A 18 4.91 0.16 -3.99
N PHE A 19 4.51 -0.94 -3.36
CA PHE A 19 5.39 -1.91 -2.68
C PHE A 19 5.19 -3.28 -3.33
N GLY A 20 6.22 -4.13 -3.25
CA GLY A 20 6.26 -5.43 -3.92
C GLY A 20 7.26 -5.49 -5.08
N GLU A 21 7.46 -6.69 -5.62
CA GLU A 21 8.49 -7.00 -6.60
C GLU A 21 8.26 -6.26 -7.93
N ARG A 22 9.33 -5.70 -8.48
CA ARG A 22 9.30 -4.81 -9.67
C ARG A 22 10.07 -5.37 -10.85
N THR A 23 10.61 -6.58 -10.76
CA THR A 23 11.36 -7.18 -11.86
C THR A 23 10.38 -7.67 -12.90
N ALA A 24 10.44 -7.08 -14.09
CA ALA A 24 9.62 -7.55 -15.21
C ALA A 24 9.98 -9.01 -15.51
N GLY A 25 9.00 -9.91 -15.38
CA GLY A 25 9.15 -11.34 -15.66
C GLY A 25 9.27 -12.24 -14.44
N GLU A 26 9.34 -11.70 -13.22
CA GLU A 26 9.17 -12.49 -12.00
C GLU A 26 7.68 -12.80 -11.77
N GLU A 27 7.36 -14.08 -11.56
CA GLU A 27 6.01 -14.50 -11.18
C GLU A 27 5.74 -14.15 -9.72
N VAL A 28 4.56 -13.58 -9.45
CA VAL A 28 4.12 -13.33 -8.07
C VAL A 28 3.97 -14.68 -7.36
N GLN A 29 4.74 -14.90 -6.30
CA GLN A 29 4.61 -16.12 -5.52
C GLN A 29 3.30 -16.08 -4.73
N GLU A 30 2.64 -17.24 -4.60
CA GLU A 30 1.36 -17.34 -3.89
C GLU A 30 1.47 -16.88 -2.43
N VAL A 31 2.60 -17.15 -1.78
CA VAL A 31 2.88 -16.75 -0.40
C VAL A 31 3.03 -15.24 -0.23
N ASP A 32 3.33 -14.51 -1.31
CA ASP A 32 3.49 -13.05 -1.31
C ASP A 32 2.17 -12.31 -1.63
N ILE A 33 1.08 -13.02 -1.91
CA ILE A 33 -0.22 -12.42 -2.17
C ILE A 33 -0.78 -11.81 -0.87
N ILE A 34 -0.93 -10.48 -0.86
CA ILE A 34 -1.63 -9.75 0.21
C ILE A 34 -3.07 -10.29 0.31
N SER A 35 -3.43 -10.75 1.51
CA SER A 35 -4.72 -11.36 1.82
C SER A 35 -5.54 -10.57 2.84
N ALA A 36 -4.90 -9.68 3.61
CA ALA A 36 -5.55 -8.80 4.57
C ALA A 36 -4.90 -7.41 4.59
N ILE A 37 -5.71 -6.39 4.84
CA ILE A 37 -5.29 -5.00 5.00
C ILE A 37 -6.15 -4.33 6.07
N GLU A 38 -5.51 -3.66 7.02
CA GLU A 38 -6.23 -2.95 8.08
C GLU A 38 -5.47 -1.70 8.54
N PHE A 39 -6.20 -0.58 8.62
CA PHE A 39 -5.72 0.60 9.35
C PHE A 39 -6.05 0.45 10.82
N ASP A 40 -5.18 0.98 11.67
CA ASP A 40 -5.55 1.20 13.06
C ASP A 40 -6.62 2.32 13.17
N LYS A 41 -7.18 2.52 14.36
CA LYS A 41 -8.26 3.50 14.56
C LYS A 41 -7.82 4.94 14.30
N SER A 42 -6.54 5.25 14.48
CA SER A 42 -6.00 6.60 14.22
C SER A 42 -5.73 6.85 12.73
N GLY A 43 -5.49 5.78 11.96
CA GLY A 43 -5.03 5.86 10.58
C GLY A 43 -3.56 6.26 10.47
N ASP A 44 -2.80 6.18 11.56
CA ASP A 44 -1.35 6.39 11.57
C ASP A 44 -0.60 5.10 11.21
N TYR A 45 -1.25 3.94 11.34
CA TYR A 45 -0.65 2.66 10.97
C TYR A 45 -1.52 1.88 9.99
N LEU A 46 -0.85 1.21 9.06
CA LEU A 46 -1.44 0.28 8.10
C LEU A 46 -0.75 -1.07 8.23
N ALA A 47 -1.49 -2.11 8.60
CA ALA A 47 -1.00 -3.48 8.57
C ALA A 47 -1.44 -4.16 7.27
N THR A 48 -0.53 -4.91 6.65
CA THR A 48 -0.86 -5.88 5.60
C THR A 48 -0.44 -7.28 6.02
N GLY A 49 -1.23 -8.27 5.65
CA GLY A 49 -0.90 -9.68 5.84
C GLY A 49 -0.95 -10.42 4.51
N ASP A 50 -0.03 -11.33 4.25
CA ASP A 50 -0.02 -12.19 3.06
C ASP A 50 -0.37 -13.65 3.37
N ARG A 51 -0.53 -14.46 2.32
CA ARG A 51 -0.84 -15.89 2.46
C ARG A 51 0.29 -16.71 3.09
N GLY A 52 1.53 -16.22 3.02
CA GLY A 52 2.68 -16.81 3.70
C GLY A 52 2.69 -16.58 5.22
N GLY A 53 1.78 -15.75 5.72
CA GLY A 53 1.66 -15.41 7.14
C GLY A 53 2.60 -14.30 7.59
N ARG A 54 3.26 -13.59 6.67
CA ARG A 54 4.03 -12.39 7.00
C ARG A 54 3.07 -11.24 7.26
N VAL A 55 3.43 -10.40 8.22
CA VAL A 55 2.72 -9.15 8.52
C VAL A 55 3.68 -7.99 8.36
N VAL A 56 3.28 -7.00 7.57
CA VAL A 56 4.04 -5.76 7.37
C VAL A 56 3.25 -4.60 7.97
N LEU A 57 3.92 -3.80 8.79
CA LEU A 57 3.34 -2.60 9.39
C LEU A 57 3.97 -1.36 8.77
N PHE A 58 3.14 -0.50 8.21
CA PHE A 58 3.51 0.82 7.69
C PHE A 58 3.08 1.88 8.70
N GLU A 59 3.92 2.89 8.88
CA GLU A 59 3.62 4.09 9.66
C GLU A 59 3.43 5.27 8.70
N ARG A 60 2.40 6.08 8.94
CA ARG A 60 2.11 7.28 8.16
C ARG A 60 3.16 8.33 8.44
N THR A 61 3.92 8.72 7.42
CA THR A 61 4.87 9.83 7.53
C THR A 61 4.19 11.14 7.13
N ASP A 62 3.70 11.87 8.14
CA ASP A 62 2.93 13.12 7.94
C ASP A 62 3.76 14.29 7.37
N LYS A 63 5.04 14.06 7.09
CA LYS A 63 5.98 15.09 6.64
C LYS A 63 6.92 14.52 5.59
N ARG A 64 7.11 15.31 4.52
CA ARG A 64 8.11 15.17 3.46
C ARG A 64 9.45 14.65 3.98
N GLU A 65 9.64 13.34 4.02
CA GLU A 65 10.92 12.66 4.20
C GLU A 65 10.68 11.21 3.80
N VAL A 66 10.99 10.90 2.55
CA VAL A 66 11.01 9.53 2.05
C VAL A 66 12.40 8.98 2.36
N SER A 67 12.59 8.45 3.55
CA SER A 67 13.80 7.70 3.88
C SER A 67 13.58 6.24 3.46
N TYR A 68 14.08 5.84 2.29
CA TYR A 68 14.16 4.42 1.93
C TYR A 68 15.23 3.76 2.79
N LEU A 69 14.85 3.15 3.91
CA LEU A 69 15.71 2.17 4.58
C LEU A 69 15.12 0.78 4.38
N ILE A 70 15.67 0.08 3.39
CA ILE A 70 15.56 -1.37 3.28
C ILE A 70 16.51 -1.94 4.35
N ARG A 71 15.97 -2.70 5.31
CA ARG A 71 16.75 -3.71 6.02
C ARG A 71 16.41 -5.06 5.41
#